data_AF-A0A497NRD4-F1
#
_entry.id   AF-A0A497NRD4-F1
#
_cell.length_a   1.000
_cell.length_b   1.000
_cell.length_c   1.000
_cell.angle_alpha   90.00
_cell.angle_beta   90.00
_cell.angle_gamma   90.00
#
_symmetry.space_group_name_H-M   'P 1'
#
loop_
_entity.id
_entity.type
_entity.pdbx_description
1 polymer ?
#
loop_
_entity_poly.entity_id
_entity_poly.type
_entity_poly.pdbx_seq_one_letter_code
_entity_poly.pdbx_strand_id
1 'polypeptide(L)'
;MRGIMVYSFAPERIRASCPIGVAPILRYHGDNLARFLLHLFLENRGAFSRLEQAFISCVPEVMEIIPHIEGGEVEVWLRVRGLSEFLRPANISDGSLRLLAYIAALYSGGSLVVFEEPENNIHPHLLETIVDLARKAPCQVIITTHSPYLLDHVKPEEVYVVEKVNAETHVKRLSEMSEIDRVKTFLEEGGSLGEAWYSGMLGGNPT
;
A
#
# COMPACT_ATOMS: atom_id res chain seq x y z
N MET A 1 9.77 -21.13 -4.11
CA MET A 1 9.97 -19.77 -3.56
C MET A 1 8.62 -19.10 -3.29
N ARG A 2 7.86 -19.57 -2.29
CA ARG A 2 6.66 -18.86 -1.80
C ARG A 2 7.15 -17.94 -0.68
N GLY A 3 7.30 -16.65 -0.93
CA GLY A 3 7.79 -15.74 0.11
C GLY A 3 7.80 -14.28 -0.28
N ILE A 4 8.19 -13.96 -1.51
CA ILE A 4 8.25 -12.58 -2.00
C ILE A 4 7.04 -12.31 -2.88
N MET A 5 6.30 -11.24 -2.56
CA MET A 5 5.17 -10.75 -3.33
C MET A 5 5.41 -9.29 -3.68
N VAL A 6 5.24 -8.92 -4.94
CA VAL A 6 5.46 -7.55 -5.43
C VAL A 6 4.16 -7.04 -6.02
N TYR A 7 3.81 -5.79 -5.73
CA TYR A 7 2.54 -5.20 -6.13
C TYR A 7 2.72 -3.76 -6.64
N SER A 8 2.07 -3.47 -7.76
CA SER A 8 1.85 -2.13 -8.29
C SER A 8 0.40 -2.04 -8.72
N PHE A 9 -0.45 -1.64 -7.77
CA PHE A 9 -1.89 -1.72 -7.93
C PHE A 9 -2.43 -0.69 -8.92
N ALA A 10 -3.31 -1.15 -9.79
CA ALA A 10 -3.90 -0.36 -10.86
C ALA A 10 -5.43 -0.30 -10.64
N PRO A 11 -6.00 0.86 -10.23
CA PRO A 11 -7.42 0.97 -9.91
C PRO A 11 -8.34 0.46 -11.02
N GLU A 12 -8.03 0.79 -12.27
CA GLU A 12 -8.75 0.35 -13.46
C GLU A 12 -8.78 -1.17 -13.62
N ARG A 13 -7.75 -1.87 -13.13
CA ARG A 13 -7.68 -3.34 -13.11
C ARG A 13 -8.40 -3.92 -11.91
N ILE A 14 -8.30 -3.28 -10.75
CA ILE A 14 -9.00 -3.69 -9.52
C ILE A 14 -10.52 -3.62 -9.69
N ARG A 15 -11.02 -2.66 -10.46
CA ARG A 15 -12.46 -2.48 -10.75
C ARG A 15 -13.07 -3.65 -11.52
N ALA A 16 -12.26 -4.40 -12.26
CA ALA A 16 -12.77 -5.49 -13.10
C ALA A 16 -13.37 -6.61 -12.23
N SER A 17 -14.44 -7.23 -12.74
CA SER A 17 -14.89 -8.50 -12.22
C SER A 17 -13.84 -9.58 -12.47
N CYS A 18 -13.85 -10.63 -11.65
CA CYS A 18 -12.96 -11.78 -11.83
C CYS A 18 -13.73 -13.10 -11.73
N PRO A 19 -13.44 -14.12 -12.56
CA PRO A 19 -14.10 -15.41 -12.43
C PRO A 19 -13.78 -16.08 -11.09
N ILE A 20 -14.79 -16.69 -10.46
CA ILE A 20 -14.63 -17.38 -9.17
C ILE A 20 -13.63 -18.55 -9.26
N GLY A 21 -13.50 -19.16 -10.44
CA GLY A 21 -12.57 -20.26 -10.69
C GLY A 21 -11.09 -19.87 -10.67
N VAL A 22 -10.76 -18.58 -10.68
CA VAL A 22 -9.36 -18.12 -10.61
C VAL A 22 -8.77 -18.40 -9.22
N ALA A 23 -7.48 -18.76 -9.19
CA ALA A 23 -6.75 -18.96 -7.94
C ALA A 23 -6.81 -17.71 -7.04
N PRO A 24 -7.11 -17.86 -5.73
CA PRO A 24 -7.24 -16.74 -4.80
C PRO A 24 -5.88 -16.24 -4.30
N ILE A 25 -4.95 -15.97 -5.21
CA ILE A 25 -3.64 -15.41 -4.90
C ILE A 25 -3.61 -14.02 -5.50
N LEU A 26 -3.53 -12.98 -4.66
CA LEU A 26 -3.55 -11.60 -5.12
C LEU A 26 -2.45 -11.35 -6.16
N ARG A 27 -2.84 -10.82 -7.32
CA ARG A 27 -1.95 -10.57 -8.46
C ARG A 27 -1.28 -9.20 -8.38
N TYR A 28 -0.19 -9.04 -9.12
CA TYR A 28 0.67 -7.84 -9.16
C TYR A 28 -0.11 -6.53 -9.29
N HIS A 29 -1.11 -6.48 -10.18
CA HIS A 29 -1.92 -5.27 -10.41
C HIS A 29 -3.25 -5.24 -9.64
N GLY A 30 -3.57 -6.30 -8.89
CA GLY A 30 -4.81 -6.39 -8.11
C GLY A 30 -6.06 -6.77 -8.91
N ASP A 31 -5.94 -7.24 -10.16
CA ASP A 31 -7.08 -7.60 -11.02
C ASP A 31 -7.97 -8.73 -10.48
N ASN A 32 -7.52 -9.45 -9.45
CA ASN A 32 -8.30 -10.48 -8.77
C ASN A 32 -8.57 -10.13 -7.29
N LEU A 33 -8.54 -8.85 -6.91
CA LEU A 33 -8.80 -8.41 -5.54
C LEU A 33 -10.13 -8.96 -5.02
N ALA A 34 -11.21 -8.84 -5.80
CA ALA A 34 -12.53 -9.36 -5.46
C ALA A 34 -12.50 -10.86 -5.12
N ARG A 35 -11.76 -11.65 -5.92
CA ARG A 35 -11.58 -13.08 -5.72
C ARG A 35 -10.77 -13.42 -4.48
N PHE A 36 -9.73 -12.63 -4.20
CA PHE A 36 -8.92 -12.76 -2.99
C PHE A 36 -9.73 -12.43 -1.73
N LEU A 37 -10.50 -11.34 -1.75
CA LEU A 37 -11.41 -10.95 -0.67
C LEU A 37 -12.48 -12.02 -0.42
N LEU A 38 -13.06 -12.60 -1.47
CA LEU A 38 -14.00 -13.72 -1.36
C LEU A 38 -13.37 -14.93 -0.67
N HIS A 39 -12.12 -15.26 -1.01
CA HIS A 39 -11.40 -16.35 -0.35
C HIS A 39 -11.20 -16.08 1.14
N LEU A 40 -10.74 -14.88 1.51
CA LEU A 40 -10.61 -14.51 2.92
C LEU A 40 -11.97 -14.56 3.62
N PHE A 41 -13.03 -14.07 2.97
CA PHE A 41 -14.38 -14.06 3.52
C PHE A 41 -14.87 -15.49 3.88
N LEU A 42 -14.62 -16.46 3.00
CA LEU A 42 -15.09 -17.84 3.13
C LEU A 42 -14.16 -18.74 3.96
N GLU A 43 -12.86 -18.66 3.73
CA GLU A 43 -11.87 -19.62 4.26
C GLU A 43 -11.05 -19.07 5.44
N ASN A 44 -10.97 -17.74 5.60
CA ASN A 44 -10.20 -17.10 6.67
C ASN A 44 -10.91 -15.86 7.21
N ARG A 45 -12.11 -16.07 7.77
CA ARG A 45 -13.00 -15.00 8.25
C ARG A 45 -12.31 -14.05 9.21
N GLY A 46 -11.40 -14.56 10.07
CA GLY A 46 -10.62 -13.73 10.99
C GLY A 46 -9.68 -12.75 10.30
N ALA A 47 -9.00 -13.16 9.22
CA ALA A 47 -8.18 -12.25 8.42
C ALA A 47 -9.05 -11.23 7.66
N PHE A 48 -10.17 -11.67 7.09
CA PHE A 48 -11.13 -10.77 6.44
C PHE A 48 -11.63 -9.68 7.39
N SER A 49 -12.03 -10.03 8.62
CA SER A 49 -12.49 -9.05 9.61
C SER A 49 -11.40 -8.06 10.00
N ARG A 50 -10.15 -8.49 10.18
CA ARG A 50 -9.04 -7.54 10.48
C ARG A 50 -8.76 -6.59 9.32
N LEU A 51 -8.78 -7.10 8.09
CA LEU A 51 -8.66 -6.32 6.87
C LEU A 51 -9.79 -5.28 6.77
N GLU A 52 -11.03 -5.70 6.98
CA GLU A 52 -12.20 -4.82 6.91
C GLU A 52 -12.15 -3.72 7.98
N GLN A 53 -11.77 -4.06 9.21
CA GLN A 53 -11.61 -3.06 10.28
C GLN A 53 -10.48 -2.07 9.98
N ALA A 54 -9.37 -2.54 9.42
CA ALA A 54 -8.27 -1.66 8.99
C ALA A 54 -8.75 -0.70 7.89
N PHE A 55 -9.49 -1.21 6.89
CA PHE A 55 -10.01 -0.39 5.79
C PHE A 55 -11.04 0.65 6.27
N ILE A 56 -12.00 0.24 7.11
CA ILE A 56 -13.02 1.15 7.68
C ILE A 56 -12.38 2.22 8.55
N SER A 57 -11.29 1.90 9.28
CA SER A 57 -10.55 2.89 10.07
C SER A 57 -9.93 3.98 9.20
N CYS A 58 -9.56 3.65 7.95
CA CYS A 58 -9.02 4.61 7.00
C CYS A 58 -10.09 5.37 6.21
N VAL A 59 -11.26 4.74 6.00
CA VAL A 59 -12.38 5.26 5.20
C VAL A 59 -13.67 5.14 6.01
N PRO A 60 -13.90 6.02 7.02
CA PRO A 60 -14.95 5.85 8.04
C PRO A 60 -16.39 5.92 7.53
N GLU A 61 -16.59 6.39 6.29
CA GLU A 61 -17.87 6.34 5.59
C GLU A 61 -18.22 4.92 5.11
N VAL A 62 -17.24 4.05 4.89
CA VAL A 62 -17.47 2.64 4.54
C VAL A 62 -17.90 1.89 5.80
N MET A 63 -18.95 1.08 5.66
CA MET A 63 -19.54 0.29 6.72
C MET A 63 -19.31 -1.22 6.55
N GLU A 64 -19.12 -1.69 5.31
CA GLU A 64 -18.89 -3.11 4.99
C GLU A 64 -18.24 -3.25 3.62
N ILE A 65 -17.35 -4.25 3.49
CA ILE A 65 -16.79 -4.71 2.22
C ILE A 65 -17.51 -6.00 1.82
N ILE A 66 -18.02 -6.04 0.59
CA ILE A 66 -18.85 -7.15 0.11
C ILE A 66 -18.21 -7.73 -1.17
N PRO A 67 -17.60 -8.92 -1.11
CA PRO A 67 -17.22 -9.66 -2.31
C PRO A 67 -18.48 -10.24 -2.95
N HIS A 68 -19.10 -9.50 -3.87
CA HIS A 68 -20.39 -9.84 -4.48
C HIS A 68 -20.21 -10.79 -5.64
N ILE A 69 -20.97 -11.89 -5.67
CA ILE A 69 -20.95 -12.88 -6.75
C ILE A 69 -22.17 -12.67 -7.67
N GLU A 70 -21.91 -12.51 -8.96
CA GLU A 70 -22.94 -12.43 -10.00
C GLU A 70 -22.45 -13.16 -11.26
N GLY A 71 -23.26 -14.08 -11.80
CA GLY A 71 -22.94 -14.74 -13.09
C GLY A 71 -21.65 -15.59 -13.13
N GLY A 72 -21.13 -16.05 -11.99
CA GLY A 72 -19.85 -16.78 -11.91
C GLY A 72 -18.62 -15.87 -11.80
N GLU A 73 -18.84 -14.56 -11.78
CA GLU A 73 -17.86 -13.52 -11.53
C GLU A 73 -17.98 -13.01 -10.09
N VAL A 74 -16.93 -12.36 -9.60
CA VAL A 74 -16.93 -11.66 -8.31
C VAL A 74 -16.43 -10.23 -8.46
N GLU A 75 -17.11 -9.31 -7.79
CA GLU A 75 -16.84 -7.88 -7.74
C GLU A 75 -16.65 -7.38 -6.30
N VAL A 76 -15.98 -6.24 -6.12
CA VAL A 76 -15.90 -5.56 -4.81
C VAL A 76 -17.01 -4.52 -4.71
N TRP A 77 -17.95 -4.74 -3.79
CA TRP A 77 -19.00 -3.78 -3.46
C TRP A 77 -18.74 -3.20 -2.08
N LEU A 78 -19.15 -1.95 -1.84
CA LEU A 78 -19.05 -1.29 -0.54
C LEU A 78 -20.43 -0.83 -0.06
N ARG A 79 -20.74 -1.07 1.22
CA ARG A 79 -21.84 -0.39 1.90
C ARG A 79 -21.31 0.91 2.50
N VAL A 80 -21.91 2.04 2.16
CA VAL A 80 -21.47 3.37 2.62
C VAL A 80 -22.58 4.04 3.42
N ARG A 81 -22.21 4.72 4.52
CA ARG A 81 -23.13 5.45 5.38
C ARG A 81 -23.85 6.54 4.59
N GLY A 82 -25.18 6.56 4.67
CA GLY A 82 -26.00 7.56 3.99
C GLY A 82 -26.39 7.23 2.55
N LEU A 83 -25.90 6.12 1.98
CA LEU A 83 -26.38 5.59 0.70
C LEU A 83 -27.33 4.42 0.93
N SER A 84 -28.44 4.40 0.20
CA SER A 84 -29.42 3.30 0.22
C SER A 84 -28.96 2.10 -0.62
N GLU A 85 -28.17 2.35 -1.66
CA GLU A 85 -27.61 1.33 -2.54
C GLU A 85 -26.13 1.08 -2.24
N PHE A 86 -25.65 -0.10 -2.62
CA PHE A 86 -24.22 -0.42 -2.56
C PHE A 86 -23.45 0.35 -3.63
N LEU A 87 -22.24 0.80 -3.28
CA LEU A 87 -21.29 1.26 -4.29
C LEU A 87 -20.70 0.06 -5.03
N ARG A 88 -21.03 -0.03 -6.31
CA ARG A 88 -20.43 -0.98 -7.26
C ARG A 88 -19.01 -0.55 -7.62
N PRO A 89 -18.16 -1.45 -8.16
CA PRO A 89 -16.76 -1.14 -8.48
C PRO A 89 -16.57 0.15 -9.26
N ALA A 90 -17.44 0.46 -10.23
CA ALA A 90 -17.36 1.68 -11.04
C ALA A 90 -17.54 3.00 -10.25
N ASN A 91 -18.15 2.95 -9.07
CA ASN A 91 -18.48 4.12 -8.26
C ASN A 91 -17.59 4.27 -7.00
N ILE A 92 -16.67 3.35 -6.77
CA ILE A 92 -15.68 3.45 -5.68
C ILE A 92 -14.56 4.39 -6.13
N SER A 93 -13.96 5.20 -5.24
CA SER A 93 -12.81 6.04 -5.61
C SER A 93 -11.56 5.19 -5.90
N ASP A 94 -10.68 5.67 -6.79
CA ASP A 94 -9.42 4.97 -7.09
C ASP A 94 -8.54 4.78 -5.85
N GLY A 95 -8.48 5.81 -4.99
CA GLY A 95 -7.74 5.76 -3.73
C GLY A 95 -8.28 4.71 -2.77
N SER A 96 -9.61 4.58 -2.66
CA SER A 96 -10.24 3.55 -1.82
C SER A 96 -9.94 2.14 -2.34
N LEU A 97 -9.96 1.92 -3.66
CA LEU A 97 -9.63 0.61 -4.25
C LEU A 97 -8.15 0.25 -4.04
N ARG A 98 -7.24 1.19 -4.25
CA ARG A 98 -5.80 0.99 -4.00
C ARG A 98 -5.53 0.70 -2.53
N LEU A 99 -6.11 1.49 -1.65
CA LEU A 99 -5.96 1.28 -0.21
C LEU A 99 -6.47 -0.09 0.21
N LEU A 100 -7.64 -0.50 -0.28
CA LEU A 100 -8.17 -1.84 -0.02
C LEU A 100 -7.22 -2.93 -0.53
N ALA A 101 -6.64 -2.76 -1.71
CA ALA A 101 -5.67 -3.69 -2.27
C ALA A 101 -4.37 -3.76 -1.44
N TYR A 102 -3.84 -2.63 -0.98
CA TYR A 102 -2.67 -2.58 -0.10
C TYR A 102 -2.92 -3.30 1.22
N ILE A 103 -4.06 -3.02 1.87
CA ILE A 103 -4.43 -3.69 3.11
C ILE A 103 -4.60 -5.20 2.84
N ALA A 104 -5.26 -5.59 1.75
CA ALA A 104 -5.44 -6.99 1.38
C ALA A 104 -4.10 -7.71 1.16
N ALA A 105 -3.13 -7.07 0.52
CA ALA A 105 -1.81 -7.63 0.28
C ALA A 105 -1.06 -7.96 1.57
N LEU A 106 -1.25 -7.19 2.65
CA LEU A 106 -0.66 -7.49 3.96
C LEU A 106 -1.20 -8.78 4.60
N TYR A 107 -2.37 -9.26 4.15
CA TYR A 107 -2.97 -10.52 4.58
C TYR A 107 -2.80 -11.67 3.57
N SER A 108 -1.95 -11.49 2.56
CA SER A 108 -1.66 -12.50 1.52
C SER A 108 -0.83 -13.70 2.00
N GLY A 109 -0.18 -13.59 3.17
CA GLY A 109 0.65 -14.65 3.76
C GLY A 109 2.06 -14.76 3.18
N GLY A 110 2.55 -13.75 2.45
CA GLY A 110 3.96 -13.64 2.06
C GLY A 110 4.88 -13.38 3.26
N SER A 111 6.15 -13.79 3.17
CA SER A 111 7.18 -13.43 4.15
C SER A 111 7.78 -12.04 3.89
N LEU A 112 7.73 -11.60 2.63
CA LEU A 112 8.14 -10.29 2.15
C LEU A 112 7.09 -9.77 1.15
N VAL A 113 6.60 -8.56 1.39
CA VAL A 113 5.70 -7.82 0.48
C VAL A 113 6.40 -6.54 0.02
N VAL A 114 6.38 -6.29 -1.29
CA VAL A 114 6.96 -5.10 -1.90
C VAL A 114 5.84 -4.30 -2.56
N PHE A 115 5.73 -3.02 -2.20
CA PHE A 115 4.80 -2.08 -2.80
C PHE A 115 5.54 -1.06 -3.64
N GLU A 116 5.13 -0.94 -4.90
CA GLU A 116 5.63 0.07 -5.82
C GLU A 116 4.78 1.34 -5.75
N GLU A 117 5.38 2.43 -5.29
CA GLU A 117 4.78 3.78 -5.22
C GLU A 117 3.34 3.80 -4.65
N PRO A 118 3.13 3.33 -3.39
CA PRO A 118 1.81 3.26 -2.80
C PRO A 118 1.14 4.62 -2.64
N GLU A 119 1.88 5.72 -2.65
CA GLU A 119 1.37 7.09 -2.60
C GLU A 119 0.47 7.46 -3.78
N ASN A 120 0.61 6.81 -4.94
CA ASN A 120 -0.09 7.23 -6.15
C ASN A 120 -1.61 7.08 -5.95
N ASN A 121 -2.38 8.12 -6.31
CA ASN A 121 -3.84 8.19 -6.14
C ASN A 121 -4.34 7.99 -4.69
N ILE A 122 -3.47 8.12 -3.69
CA ILE A 122 -3.84 8.09 -2.28
C ILE A 122 -3.71 9.51 -1.70
N HIS A 123 -4.71 9.91 -0.91
CA HIS A 123 -4.69 11.21 -0.25
C HIS A 123 -3.53 11.28 0.76
N PRO A 124 -2.74 12.38 0.82
CA PRO A 124 -1.57 12.46 1.70
C PRO A 124 -1.83 12.11 3.18
N HIS A 125 -3.01 12.44 3.70
CA HIS A 125 -3.40 12.10 5.09
C HIS A 125 -3.48 10.58 5.37
N LEU A 126 -3.49 9.73 4.34
CA LEU A 126 -3.52 8.28 4.47
C LEU A 126 -2.14 7.64 4.35
N LEU A 127 -1.10 8.40 3.99
CA LEU A 127 0.26 7.87 3.84
C LEU A 127 0.83 7.38 5.17
N GLU A 128 0.63 8.15 6.25
CA GLU A 128 0.97 7.73 7.61
C GLU A 128 0.34 6.37 7.92
N THR A 129 -0.95 6.22 7.62
CA THR A 129 -1.69 4.98 7.86
C THR A 129 -1.11 3.79 7.08
N ILE A 130 -0.67 4.00 5.83
CA ILE A 130 -0.02 2.94 5.03
C ILE A 130 1.30 2.52 5.69
N VAL A 131 2.13 3.47 6.10
CA VAL A 131 3.38 3.18 6.81
C VAL A 131 3.12 2.44 8.12
N ASP A 132 2.11 2.86 8.87
CA ASP A 132 1.69 2.22 10.11
C ASP A 132 1.20 0.79 9.91
N LEU A 133 0.41 0.56 8.87
CA LEU A 133 -0.05 -0.77 8.49
C LEU A 133 1.12 -1.66 8.05
N ALA A 134 2.08 -1.11 7.30
CA ALA A 134 3.29 -1.82 6.90
C ALA A 134 4.14 -2.22 8.11
N ARG A 135 4.32 -1.34 9.11
CA ARG A 135 5.03 -1.64 10.36
C ARG A 135 4.34 -2.72 11.20
N LYS A 136 3.01 -2.76 11.19
CA LYS A 136 2.18 -3.74 11.94
C LYS A 136 1.97 -5.04 11.18
N ALA A 137 2.42 -5.13 9.93
CA ALA A 137 2.22 -6.31 9.10
C ALA A 137 2.96 -7.53 9.70
N PRO A 138 2.42 -8.75 9.53
CA PRO A 138 3.08 -9.97 10.02
C PRO A 138 4.28 -10.41 9.16
N CYS A 139 4.70 -9.58 8.19
CA CYS A 139 5.73 -9.87 7.20
C CYS A 139 6.65 -8.66 7.02
N GLN A 140 7.79 -8.86 6.38
CA GLN A 140 8.64 -7.74 5.98
C GLN A 140 7.95 -6.97 4.86
N VAL A 141 7.95 -5.63 4.94
CA VAL A 141 7.41 -4.76 3.88
C VAL A 141 8.52 -3.88 3.33
N ILE A 142 8.63 -3.79 2.01
CA ILE A 142 9.47 -2.83 1.29
C ILE A 142 8.55 -1.93 0.49
N ILE A 143 8.79 -0.62 0.55
CA ILE A 143 8.07 0.38 -0.22
C ILE A 143 9.08 1.12 -1.08
N THR A 144 8.83 1.21 -2.38
CA THR A 144 9.50 2.18 -3.26
C THR A 144 8.64 3.44 -3.30
N THR A 145 9.29 4.61 -3.29
CA THR A 145 8.57 5.88 -3.25
C THR A 145 9.39 7.00 -3.87
N HIS A 146 8.69 7.94 -4.51
CA HIS A 146 9.22 9.25 -4.90
C HIS A 146 8.52 10.38 -4.15
N SER A 147 7.77 10.06 -3.09
CA SER A 147 6.94 11.00 -2.35
C SER A 147 7.70 11.54 -1.13
N PRO A 148 8.02 12.85 -1.09
CA PRO A 148 8.54 13.46 0.13
C PRO A 148 7.53 13.31 1.29
N TYR A 149 6.23 13.33 1.00
CA TYR A 149 5.19 13.16 2.01
C TYR A 149 5.18 11.77 2.64
N LEU A 150 5.57 10.72 1.91
CA LEU A 150 5.71 9.38 2.51
C LEU A 150 6.96 9.33 3.40
N LEU A 151 8.05 9.97 2.96
CA LEU A 151 9.29 10.06 3.74
C LEU A 151 9.09 10.74 5.10
N ASP A 152 8.15 11.68 5.20
CA ASP A 152 7.82 12.36 6.47
C ASP A 152 7.25 11.43 7.55
N HIS A 153 6.79 10.23 7.19
CA HIS A 153 6.20 9.25 8.11
C HIS A 153 7.15 8.11 8.49
N VAL A 154 8.38 8.09 7.97
CA VAL A 154 9.40 7.07 8.26
C VAL A 154 10.56 7.64 9.08
N LYS A 155 11.39 6.75 9.63
CA LYS A 155 12.61 7.12 10.36
C LYS A 155 13.85 6.95 9.49
N PRO A 156 14.96 7.65 9.77
CA PRO A 156 16.17 7.52 8.97
C PRO A 156 16.71 6.08 8.85
N GLU A 157 16.57 5.26 9.89
CA GLU A 157 16.96 3.84 9.87
C GLU A 157 16.08 2.95 8.98
N GLU A 158 14.89 3.41 8.59
CA GLU A 158 13.96 2.73 7.70
C GLU A 158 14.19 3.11 6.22
N VAL A 159 15.04 4.11 5.94
CA VAL A 159 15.25 4.66 4.59
C VAL A 159 16.51 4.08 3.94
N TYR A 160 16.36 3.65 2.69
CA TYR A 160 17.47 3.32 1.80
C TYR A 160 17.45 4.28 0.62
N VAL A 161 18.56 5.00 0.44
CA VAL A 161 18.75 5.89 -0.70
C VAL A 161 19.30 5.06 -1.86
N VAL A 162 18.66 5.16 -3.02
CA VAL A 162 19.04 4.45 -4.24
C VAL A 162 19.54 5.46 -5.26
N GLU A 163 20.76 5.26 -5.75
CA GLU A 163 21.42 6.16 -6.70
C GLU A 163 21.96 5.37 -7.90
N LYS A 164 22.00 6.02 -9.06
CA LYS A 164 22.65 5.49 -10.26
C LYS A 164 23.98 6.23 -10.48
N VAL A 165 25.09 5.52 -10.30
CA VAL A 165 26.44 6.06 -10.49
C VAL A 165 27.13 5.24 -11.57
N ASN A 166 27.60 5.87 -12.65
CA ASN A 166 28.29 5.18 -13.76
C ASN A 166 27.53 3.95 -14.32
N ALA A 167 26.21 4.05 -14.42
CA ALA A 167 25.30 2.98 -14.83
C ALA A 167 25.15 1.80 -13.84
N GLU A 168 25.69 1.91 -12.62
CA GLU A 168 25.51 0.95 -11.53
C GLU A 168 24.50 1.47 -10.50
N THR A 169 23.75 0.55 -9.88
CA THR A 169 22.82 0.87 -8.80
C THR A 169 23.53 0.77 -7.46
N HIS A 170 23.61 1.88 -6.74
CA HIS A 170 24.11 1.95 -5.38
C HIS A 170 22.94 2.10 -4.42
N VAL A 171 22.91 1.28 -3.38
CA VAL A 171 21.90 1.36 -2.32
C VAL A 171 22.63 1.58 -1.00
N LYS A 172 22.26 2.62 -0.26
CA LYS A 172 22.82 2.93 1.05
C LYS A 172 21.70 3.15 2.05
N ARG A 173 21.83 2.57 3.25
CA ARG A 173 20.91 2.90 4.34
C ARG A 173 21.23 4.30 4.83
N LEU A 174 20.22 5.17 4.95
CA LEU A 174 20.42 6.56 5.33
C LEU A 174 21.11 6.71 6.69
N SER A 175 20.79 5.84 7.65
CA SER A 175 21.44 5.84 8.97
C SER A 175 22.93 5.47 8.96
N GLU A 176 23.45 4.97 7.84
CA GLU A 176 24.85 4.54 7.65
C GLU A 176 25.63 5.51 6.73
N MET A 177 24.99 6.60 6.28
CA MET A 177 25.59 7.61 5.40
C MET A 177 26.38 8.66 6.18
N SER A 178 27.38 9.27 5.55
CA SER A 178 28.19 10.35 6.14
C SER A 178 27.38 11.59 6.51
N GLU A 179 26.25 11.78 5.84
CA GLU A 179 25.37 12.94 5.98
C GLU A 179 24.39 12.80 7.17
N ILE A 180 24.34 11.64 7.83
CA ILE A 180 23.30 11.32 8.83
C ILE A 180 23.27 12.31 10.00
N ASP A 181 24.42 12.79 10.47
CA ASP A 181 24.46 13.74 11.60
C ASP A 181 23.79 15.06 11.22
N ARG A 182 24.02 15.54 10.00
CA ARG A 182 23.37 16.75 9.46
C ARG A 182 21.86 16.54 9.29
N VAL A 183 21.44 15.37 8.82
CA VAL A 183 20.02 15.03 8.69
C VAL A 183 19.35 15.01 10.06
N LYS A 184 19.98 14.40 11.08
CA LYS A 184 19.44 14.36 12.44
C LYS A 184 19.27 15.76 13.03
N THR A 185 20.28 16.62 12.91
CA THR A 185 20.19 18.02 13.36
C THR A 185 19.04 18.75 12.66
N PHE A 186 18.88 18.58 11.35
CA PHE A 186 17.78 19.19 10.60
C PHE A 186 16.40 18.72 11.09
N LEU A 187 16.26 17.42 11.39
CA LEU A 187 15.02 16.88 11.97
C LEU A 187 14.76 17.40 13.39
N GLU A 188 15.81 17.56 14.22
CA GLU A 188 15.71 18.13 15.58
C GLU A 188 15.30 19.61 15.56
N GLU A 189 15.67 20.36 14.52
CA GLU A 189 15.27 21.75 14.30
C GLU A 189 13.83 21.90 13.75
N GLY A 190 13.12 20.77 13.54
CA GLY A 190 11.73 20.74 13.09
C GLY A 190 11.54 20.55 11.59
N GLY A 191 12.62 20.27 10.84
CA GLY A 191 12.53 19.87 9.45
C GLY A 191 12.03 18.43 9.29
N SER A 192 11.62 18.07 8.07
CA SER A 192 11.14 16.71 7.75
C SER A 192 12.11 15.92 6.85
N LEU A 193 11.96 14.60 6.79
CA LEU A 193 12.78 13.78 5.88
C LEU A 193 12.49 14.09 4.41
N GLY A 194 11.23 14.37 4.07
CA GLY A 194 10.84 14.81 2.74
C GLY A 194 11.52 16.11 2.33
N GLU A 195 11.57 17.11 3.22
CA GLU A 195 12.28 18.38 2.99
C GLU A 195 13.80 18.18 2.85
N ALA A 196 14.39 17.34 3.71
CA ALA A 196 15.80 17.02 3.63
C ALA A 196 16.15 16.34 2.28
N TRP A 197 15.27 15.48 1.77
CA TRP A 197 15.50 14.80 0.50
C TRP A 197 15.35 15.76 -0.69
N TYR A 198 14.26 16.55 -0.68
CA TYR A 198 13.97 17.53 -1.72
C TYR A 198 15.03 18.64 -1.82
N SER A 199 15.64 19.02 -0.69
CA SER A 199 16.76 19.98 -0.65
C SER A 199 18.11 19.38 -1.07
N GLY A 200 18.16 18.06 -1.35
CA GLY A 200 19.35 17.36 -1.80
C GLY A 200 20.29 16.92 -0.68
N MET A 201 19.87 16.97 0.60
CA MET A 201 20.71 16.54 1.72
C MET A 201 20.96 15.03 1.74
N LEU A 202 20.02 14.24 1.19
CA LEU A 202 20.06 12.78 1.22
C LEU A 202 20.66 12.13 -0.04
N GLY A 203 20.82 12.87 -1.15
CA GLY A 203 21.10 12.27 -2.47
C GLY A 203 19.87 11.57 -3.06
N GLY A 204 20.06 10.64 -4.00
CA GLY A 204 18.97 9.89 -4.65
C GLY A 204 18.13 10.70 -5.65
N ASN A 205 18.54 11.95 -5.92
CA ASN A 205 17.88 12.81 -6.89
C ASN A 205 18.37 12.51 -8.32
N PRO A 206 17.52 12.70 -9.36
CA PRO A 206 17.95 12.56 -10.75
C PRO A 206 19.12 13.50 -11.05
N THR A 207 20.23 12.94 -11.55
CA THR A 207 21.43 13.67 -12.02
C THR A 207 21.42 13.85 -13.53
#